data_AF-A0A8J3KD28-F1
#
_entry.id   AF-A0A8J3KD28-F1
#
_cell.length_a   1.000
_cell.length_b   1.000
_cell.length_c   1.000
_cell.angle_alpha   90.00
_cell.angle_beta   90.00
_cell.angle_gamma   90.00
#
_symmetry.space_group_name_H-M   'P 1'
#
loop_
_entity.id
_entity.type
_entity.pdbx_description
1 polymer ?
#
loop_
_entity_poly.entity_id
_entity_poly.type
_entity_poly.pdbx_seq_one_letter_code
_entity_poly.pdbx_strand_id
1 'polypeptide(L)'
;MSLDVYQRLLALSRARAVPAASRAHRHLSPRPWLLTGYHLAGEPSAPVAIRYGSFRDSPKLLTVAEPRDRALRFAALGGLARDLATYLSRYTVTEPVVRATGNGRELDVDQCCVDAPQLVVPNEATAHWVGLLGQYLRTLDDPVLAAAGAHLGWIASRRHLPGSNVLLTATDLLTAHWRTGQLPTEDGHLGRLLAWIEPPAGADAWQAARDAEAMPPAGPASDPSWDQVVLRPALERAKQQGDVRRLKLAAAEVLDGAWRDTWAAIDLVRMLPPGEHVAKRWESDRWSWTRHRERVLAGTVSFSARLSDVPAYRFLHELETRTAALERQMALDDPLVMARYLATGEAVAGVVIKRDPEHTVVNSGGRSVLRPLLWVRTGSAFDRPAGTELWWGKVGMVVRGSTDDTVELMVTSGAVTRPKLGLLPDADAEVVLAPFGPLQYFPDNLPDELPWPTRSSRPKPAPEPELDDDLDTDLAPAAGTEPRGAQ
;
A
#
# COMPACT_ATOMS: atom_id res chain seq x y z
N MET A 1 -14.05 -22.92 -14.06
CA MET A 1 -13.12 -21.91 -14.59
C MET A 1 -13.19 -20.71 -13.67
N SER A 2 -12.08 -20.17 -13.16
CA SER A 2 -12.13 -19.00 -12.26
C SER A 2 -12.57 -17.74 -13.03
N LEU A 3 -13.24 -16.80 -12.36
CA LEU A 3 -13.70 -15.56 -12.99
C LEU A 3 -12.56 -14.75 -13.62
N ASP A 4 -11.37 -14.77 -13.00
CA ASP A 4 -10.19 -14.10 -13.52
C ASP A 4 -9.75 -14.65 -14.88
N VAL A 5 -9.71 -15.98 -15.03
CA VAL A 5 -9.37 -16.64 -16.31
C VAL A 5 -10.41 -16.29 -17.36
N TYR A 6 -11.70 -16.34 -17.02
CA TYR A 6 -12.77 -15.93 -17.93
C TYR A 6 -12.61 -14.47 -18.37
N GLN A 7 -12.35 -13.55 -17.45
CA GLN A 7 -12.17 -12.12 -17.75
C GLN A 7 -10.96 -11.86 -18.66
N ARG A 8 -9.84 -12.56 -18.45
CA ARG A 8 -8.65 -12.48 -19.32
C ARG A 8 -8.95 -12.98 -20.75
N LEU A 9 -9.61 -14.13 -20.87
CA LEU A 9 -10.03 -14.66 -22.17
C LEU A 9 -11.04 -13.75 -22.85
N LEU A 10 -11.96 -13.16 -22.08
CA LEU A 10 -12.92 -12.19 -22.58
C LEU A 10 -12.21 -10.93 -23.09
N ALA A 11 -11.23 -10.42 -22.35
CA ALA A 11 -10.42 -9.28 -22.77
C ALA A 11 -9.68 -9.56 -24.07
N LEU A 12 -9.05 -10.74 -24.17
CA LEU A 12 -8.37 -11.18 -25.39
C LEU A 12 -9.33 -11.27 -26.58
N SER A 13 -10.49 -11.92 -26.41
CA SER A 13 -11.49 -12.08 -27.48
C SER A 13 -12.08 -10.76 -27.97
N ARG A 14 -12.19 -9.76 -27.07
CA ARG A 14 -12.71 -8.42 -27.38
C ARG A 14 -11.63 -7.43 -27.81
N ALA A 15 -10.35 -7.87 -27.82
CA ALA A 15 -9.19 -7.00 -28.01
C ALA A 15 -9.26 -5.71 -27.17
N ARG A 16 -9.71 -5.83 -25.91
CA ARG A 16 -9.84 -4.70 -24.97
C ARG A 16 -9.92 -5.18 -23.53
N ALA A 17 -9.37 -4.42 -22.58
CA ALA A 17 -9.48 -4.75 -21.17
C ALA A 17 -10.94 -4.79 -20.69
N VAL A 18 -11.23 -5.67 -19.74
CA VAL A 18 -12.53 -5.76 -19.08
C VAL A 18 -12.46 -5.19 -17.66
N PRO A 19 -13.50 -4.49 -17.18
CA PRO A 19 -13.54 -4.03 -15.79
C PRO A 19 -13.46 -5.19 -14.80
N ALA A 20 -12.58 -5.05 -13.81
CA ALA A 20 -12.41 -5.96 -12.67
C ALA A 20 -13.00 -5.38 -11.37
N ALA A 21 -13.14 -4.07 -11.31
CA ALA A 21 -13.75 -3.31 -10.22
C ALA A 21 -14.64 -2.22 -10.80
N SER A 22 -15.71 -1.88 -10.09
CA SER A 22 -16.64 -0.79 -10.41
C SER A 22 -16.50 0.42 -9.48
N ARG A 23 -15.70 0.28 -8.40
CA ARG A 23 -15.35 1.35 -7.47
C ARG A 23 -13.85 1.63 -7.50
N ALA A 24 -13.47 2.88 -7.24
CA ALA A 24 -12.09 3.22 -6.94
C ALA A 24 -11.74 2.75 -5.52
N HIS A 25 -10.84 1.76 -5.41
CA HIS A 25 -10.46 1.16 -4.11
C HIS A 25 -9.25 1.82 -3.46
N ARG A 26 -8.69 2.86 -4.09
CA ARG A 26 -7.56 3.64 -3.59
C ARG A 26 -7.96 5.09 -3.41
N HIS A 27 -7.46 5.71 -2.35
CA HIS A 27 -7.56 7.17 -2.21
C HIS A 27 -6.67 7.82 -3.26
N LEU A 28 -7.18 8.79 -4.00
CA LEU A 28 -6.41 9.58 -4.96
C LEU A 28 -6.50 11.04 -4.54
N SER A 29 -5.40 11.55 -3.98
CA SER A 29 -5.25 12.95 -3.62
C SER A 29 -5.54 13.83 -4.85
N PRO A 30 -6.13 15.02 -4.71
CA PRO A 30 -6.27 15.95 -5.83
C PRO A 30 -4.91 16.46 -6.33
N ARG A 31 -3.88 16.47 -5.46
CA ARG A 31 -2.52 16.93 -5.77
C ARG A 31 -1.48 15.91 -5.28
N PRO A 32 -1.44 14.71 -5.89
CA PRO A 32 -0.38 13.76 -5.56
C PRO A 32 0.96 14.33 -6.01
N TRP A 33 2.05 13.92 -5.36
CA TRP A 33 3.38 14.08 -5.93
C TRP A 33 3.65 12.91 -6.87
N LEU A 34 4.09 13.16 -8.08
CA LEU A 34 4.51 12.11 -9.00
C LEU A 34 6.03 12.10 -9.09
N LEU A 35 6.60 10.91 -9.28
CA LEU A 35 8.03 10.71 -9.50
C LEU A 35 8.24 9.57 -10.50
N THR A 36 8.92 9.87 -11.60
CA THR A 36 9.48 8.91 -12.55
C THR A 36 10.94 9.30 -12.81
N GLY A 37 11.79 8.35 -13.15
CA GLY A 37 13.19 8.65 -13.39
C GLY A 37 13.96 7.44 -13.85
N TYR A 38 15.23 7.67 -14.18
CA TYR A 38 16.21 6.63 -14.44
C TYR A 38 17.41 6.79 -13.52
N HIS A 39 17.96 5.66 -13.11
CA HIS A 39 19.28 5.59 -12.52
C HIS A 39 20.28 4.98 -13.51
N LEU A 40 21.57 5.19 -13.25
CA LEU A 40 22.63 4.56 -14.02
C LEU A 40 22.56 3.03 -13.84
N ALA A 41 22.74 2.28 -14.93
CA ALA A 41 22.77 0.82 -14.88
C ALA A 41 23.81 0.33 -13.85
N GLY A 42 23.39 -0.58 -12.96
CA GLY A 42 24.23 -1.12 -11.89
C GLY A 42 24.46 -0.20 -10.68
N GLU A 43 24.05 1.07 -10.73
CA GLU A 43 24.20 2.03 -9.62
C GLU A 43 22.85 2.69 -9.26
N PRO A 44 21.96 2.01 -8.51
CA PRO A 44 20.64 2.55 -8.15
C PRO A 44 20.67 3.87 -7.37
N SER A 45 21.77 4.18 -6.68
CA SER A 45 21.98 5.45 -5.96
C SER A 45 22.49 6.59 -6.85
N ALA A 46 22.67 6.35 -8.15
CA ALA A 46 23.13 7.33 -9.13
C ALA A 46 21.99 7.69 -10.10
N PRO A 47 21.07 8.61 -9.72
CA PRO A 47 20.04 9.08 -10.62
C PRO A 47 20.66 9.79 -11.83
N VAL A 48 20.18 9.46 -13.02
CA VAL A 48 20.52 10.14 -14.28
C VAL A 48 19.56 11.30 -14.48
N ALA A 49 18.26 11.02 -14.36
CA ALA A 49 17.22 12.02 -14.49
C ALA A 49 15.99 11.64 -13.67
N ILE A 50 15.28 12.65 -13.15
CA ILE A 50 14.04 12.49 -12.40
C ILE A 50 13.06 13.55 -12.89
N ARG A 51 11.86 13.11 -13.30
CA ARG A 51 10.72 13.97 -13.56
C ARG A 51 9.73 13.88 -12.41
N TYR A 52 9.33 15.02 -11.86
CA TYR A 52 8.54 15.05 -10.64
C TYR A 52 7.67 16.31 -10.50
N GLY A 53 6.68 16.25 -9.60
CA GLY A 53 5.83 17.39 -9.22
C GLY A 53 4.39 16.99 -8.96
N SER A 54 3.51 17.97 -8.76
CA SER A 54 2.07 17.74 -8.50
C SER A 54 1.13 18.25 -9.58
N PHE A 55 1.65 18.83 -10.65
CA PHE A 55 0.87 19.46 -11.71
C PHE A 55 1.21 18.82 -13.05
N ARG A 56 0.19 18.28 -13.71
CA ARG A 56 0.31 17.58 -15.01
C ARG A 56 1.10 18.37 -16.04
N ASP A 57 0.80 19.66 -16.18
CA ASP A 57 1.35 20.51 -17.25
C ASP A 57 2.59 21.32 -16.83
N SER A 58 3.03 21.21 -15.58
CA SER A 58 4.24 21.89 -15.07
C SER A 58 5.15 20.98 -14.24
N PRO A 59 5.58 19.82 -14.80
CA PRO A 59 6.55 18.97 -14.15
C PRO A 59 7.93 19.64 -14.07
N LYS A 60 8.68 19.29 -13.04
CA LYS A 60 10.11 19.61 -12.95
C LYS A 60 10.94 18.44 -13.46
N LEU A 61 12.06 18.76 -14.10
CA LEU A 61 13.04 17.78 -14.57
C LEU A 61 14.40 18.07 -13.92
N LEU A 62 14.89 17.09 -13.18
CA LEU A 62 16.24 17.03 -12.64
C LEU A 62 17.08 16.13 -13.55
N THR A 63 18.30 16.56 -13.86
CA THR A 63 19.30 15.76 -14.60
C THR A 63 20.66 15.88 -13.93
N VAL A 64 21.41 14.78 -13.83
CA VAL A 64 22.77 14.76 -13.31
C VAL A 64 23.75 14.53 -14.45
N ALA A 65 24.61 15.53 -14.72
CA ALA A 65 25.53 15.52 -15.85
C ALA A 65 26.56 14.39 -15.80
N GLU A 66 27.04 14.07 -14.59
CA GLU A 66 27.91 12.92 -14.31
C GLU A 66 27.37 12.22 -13.06
N PRO A 67 26.51 11.18 -13.22
CA PRO A 67 25.87 10.48 -12.11
C PRO A 67 26.85 9.84 -11.12
N ARG A 68 28.10 9.57 -11.52
CA ARG A 68 29.11 9.01 -10.61
C ARG A 68 29.73 10.08 -9.71
N ASP A 69 29.74 11.33 -10.15
CA ASP A 69 30.22 12.45 -9.37
C ASP A 69 29.27 12.72 -8.19
N ARG A 70 29.81 12.60 -6.97
CA ARG A 70 29.04 12.78 -5.73
C ARG A 70 28.58 14.22 -5.54
N ALA A 71 29.39 15.22 -5.89
CA ALA A 71 29.05 16.62 -5.69
C ALA A 71 27.94 17.06 -6.65
N LEU A 72 28.01 16.66 -7.92
CA LEU A 72 26.97 16.96 -8.90
C LEU A 72 25.64 16.26 -8.56
N ARG A 73 25.70 15.00 -8.08
CA ARG A 73 24.51 14.31 -7.56
C ARG A 73 23.86 15.07 -6.41
N PHE A 74 24.65 15.50 -5.43
CA PHE A 74 24.13 16.20 -4.25
C PHE A 74 23.52 17.53 -4.60
N ALA A 75 24.19 18.32 -5.45
CA ALA A 75 23.66 19.59 -5.92
C ALA A 75 22.29 19.42 -6.63
N ALA A 76 22.17 18.41 -7.49
CA ALA A 76 20.91 18.09 -8.17
C ALA A 76 19.83 17.63 -7.18
N LEU A 77 20.13 16.64 -6.34
CA LEU A 77 19.19 16.08 -5.36
C LEU A 77 18.75 17.11 -4.30
N GLY A 78 19.57 18.12 -4.00
CA GLY A 78 19.18 19.22 -3.12
C GLY A 78 18.00 20.03 -3.65
N GLY A 79 17.87 20.18 -4.97
CA GLY A 79 16.70 20.79 -5.60
C GLY A 79 15.42 19.96 -5.37
N LEU A 80 15.50 18.65 -5.64
CA LEU A 80 14.41 17.71 -5.38
C LEU A 80 14.01 17.68 -3.90
N ALA A 81 14.98 17.68 -2.98
CA ALA A 81 14.73 17.63 -1.55
C ALA A 81 13.99 18.87 -1.04
N ARG A 82 14.37 20.08 -1.49
CA ARG A 82 13.66 21.33 -1.16
C ARG A 82 12.24 21.36 -1.73
N ASP A 83 12.09 20.88 -2.95
CA ASP A 83 10.79 20.78 -3.61
C ASP A 83 9.86 19.79 -2.90
N LEU A 84 10.40 18.64 -2.47
CA LEU A 84 9.67 17.66 -1.66
C LEU A 84 9.29 18.26 -0.30
N ALA A 85 10.20 18.95 0.39
CA ALA A 85 9.89 19.63 1.65
C ALA A 85 8.76 20.66 1.48
N THR A 86 8.76 21.39 0.36
CA THR A 86 7.69 22.35 0.02
C THR A 86 6.34 21.67 -0.24
N TYR A 87 6.35 20.46 -0.80
CA TYR A 87 5.14 19.66 -0.94
C TYR A 87 4.64 19.17 0.43
N LEU A 88 5.53 18.60 1.24
CA LEU A 88 5.21 18.01 2.54
C LEU A 88 4.73 19.03 3.57
N SER A 89 5.19 20.29 3.49
CA SER A 89 4.78 21.36 4.41
C SER A 89 3.28 21.64 4.40
N ARG A 90 2.57 21.27 3.31
CA ARG A 90 1.11 21.38 3.18
C ARG A 90 0.33 20.43 4.09
N TYR A 91 0.99 19.37 4.57
CA TYR A 91 0.37 18.31 5.37
C TYR A 91 0.77 18.41 6.84
N THR A 92 0.95 19.64 7.34
CA THR A 92 1.39 19.90 8.72
C THR A 92 0.25 20.29 9.66
N VAL A 93 -0.85 20.81 9.12
CA VAL A 93 -2.03 21.24 9.89
C VAL A 93 -2.68 20.02 10.57
N THR A 94 -2.96 20.13 11.86
CA THR A 94 -3.66 19.10 12.65
C THR A 94 -5.04 19.56 13.08
N GLU A 95 -5.90 18.59 13.35
CA GLU A 95 -7.23 18.76 13.93
C GLU A 95 -7.41 17.81 15.13
N PRO A 96 -8.21 18.21 16.13
CA PRO A 96 -8.58 17.33 17.22
C PRO A 96 -9.52 16.22 16.71
N VAL A 97 -9.17 14.96 16.99
CA VAL A 97 -9.99 13.80 16.64
C VAL A 97 -10.33 13.05 17.92
N VAL A 98 -11.63 12.91 18.20
CA VAL A 98 -12.12 12.14 19.33
C VAL A 98 -12.02 10.65 19.00
N ARG A 99 -11.30 9.89 19.82
CA ARG A 99 -11.14 8.45 19.66
C ARG A 99 -11.53 7.73 20.93
N ALA A 100 -12.20 6.60 20.79
CA ALA A 100 -12.45 5.72 21.92
C ALA A 100 -11.17 4.94 22.27
N THR A 101 -10.75 4.99 23.52
CA THR A 101 -9.59 4.26 24.04
C THR A 101 -10.02 2.91 24.62
N GLY A 102 -9.15 1.90 24.48
CA GLY A 102 -9.35 0.57 25.07
C GLY A 102 -10.70 -0.08 24.70
N ASN A 103 -11.49 -0.42 25.71
CA ASN A 103 -12.79 -1.10 25.59
C ASN A 103 -13.95 -0.20 25.12
N GLY A 104 -13.65 1.03 24.66
CA GLY A 104 -14.64 1.94 24.08
C GLY A 104 -15.43 2.77 25.09
N ARG A 105 -15.02 2.78 26.37
CA ARG A 105 -15.70 3.53 27.45
C ARG A 105 -15.13 4.92 27.70
N GLU A 106 -13.87 5.15 27.35
CA GLU A 106 -13.21 6.45 27.49
C GLU A 106 -12.96 7.05 26.11
N LEU A 107 -13.17 8.37 26.02
CA LEU A 107 -12.91 9.14 24.81
C LEU A 107 -11.69 10.01 25.07
N ASP A 108 -10.67 9.88 24.23
CA ASP A 108 -9.49 10.73 24.23
C ASP A 108 -9.52 11.65 23.00
N VAL A 109 -8.93 12.84 23.13
CA VAL A 109 -8.83 13.81 22.05
C VAL A 109 -7.39 13.94 21.65
N ASP A 110 -7.05 13.39 20.50
CA ASP A 110 -5.69 13.35 19.99
C ASP A 110 -5.57 14.21 18.72
N GLN A 111 -4.37 14.71 18.41
CA GLN A 111 -4.15 15.60 17.27
C GLN A 111 -3.76 14.79 16.03
N CYS A 112 -4.56 14.87 14.96
CA CYS A 112 -4.26 14.21 13.70
C CYS A 112 -4.04 15.20 12.58
N CYS A 113 -3.10 14.95 11.67
CA CYS A 113 -3.00 15.75 10.44
C CYS A 113 -4.33 15.73 9.69
N VAL A 114 -4.79 16.90 9.21
CA VAL A 114 -6.02 17.03 8.42
C VAL A 114 -5.92 16.20 7.13
N ASP A 115 -4.72 16.07 6.57
CA ASP A 115 -4.45 15.27 5.38
C ASP A 115 -3.03 14.67 5.42
N ALA A 116 -2.70 13.80 4.47
CA ALA A 116 -1.37 13.17 4.34
C ALA A 116 -0.80 13.32 2.92
N PRO A 117 0.54 13.28 2.77
CA PRO A 117 1.16 13.31 1.46
C PRO A 117 0.90 11.99 0.71
N GLN A 118 0.73 12.08 -0.61
CA GLN A 118 0.60 10.93 -1.49
C GLN A 118 1.63 11.02 -2.62
N LEU A 119 2.40 9.95 -2.80
CA LEU A 119 3.34 9.75 -3.89
C LEU A 119 2.77 8.74 -4.88
N VAL A 120 2.80 9.04 -6.17
CA VAL A 120 2.44 8.11 -7.24
C VAL A 120 3.63 7.94 -8.18
N VAL A 121 3.94 6.70 -8.52
CA VAL A 121 5.03 6.33 -9.42
C VAL A 121 4.49 5.44 -10.54
N PRO A 122 5.17 5.29 -11.68
CA PRO A 122 4.64 4.51 -12.80
C PRO A 122 4.48 3.02 -12.46
N ASN A 123 5.44 2.41 -11.74
CA ASN A 123 5.49 0.97 -11.52
C ASN A 123 6.18 0.59 -10.19
N GLU A 124 6.10 -0.68 -9.80
CA GLU A 124 6.70 -1.18 -8.54
C GLU A 124 8.23 -1.06 -8.51
N ALA A 125 8.89 -1.20 -9.66
CA ALA A 125 10.35 -1.00 -9.72
C ALA A 125 10.73 0.43 -9.31
N THR A 126 9.96 1.44 -9.75
CA THR A 126 10.16 2.84 -9.36
C THR A 126 9.81 3.06 -7.89
N ALA A 127 8.76 2.41 -7.37
CA ALA A 127 8.41 2.47 -5.95
C ALA A 127 9.54 1.91 -5.06
N HIS A 128 10.14 0.79 -5.47
CA HIS A 128 11.30 0.22 -4.81
C HIS A 128 12.49 1.18 -4.86
N TRP A 129 12.77 1.77 -6.02
CA TRP A 129 13.85 2.74 -6.20
C TRP A 129 13.71 3.99 -5.32
N VAL A 130 12.50 4.49 -5.11
CA VAL A 130 12.24 5.59 -4.14
C VAL A 130 12.75 5.23 -2.74
N GLY A 131 12.57 3.97 -2.31
CA GLY A 131 13.10 3.49 -1.04
C GLY A 131 14.63 3.48 -0.98
N LEU A 132 15.29 3.07 -2.07
CA LEU A 132 16.75 3.10 -2.19
C LEU A 132 17.30 4.54 -2.19
N LEU A 133 16.63 5.46 -2.91
CA LEU A 133 16.96 6.89 -2.85
C LEU A 133 16.80 7.44 -1.43
N GLY A 134 15.71 7.08 -0.74
CA GLY A 134 15.50 7.47 0.65
C GLY A 134 16.61 6.97 1.59
N GLN A 135 17.02 5.71 1.41
CA GLN A 135 18.14 5.11 2.15
C GLN A 135 19.46 5.79 1.86
N TYR A 136 19.72 6.16 0.61
CA TYR A 136 20.93 6.87 0.24
C TYR A 136 20.96 8.28 0.85
N LEU A 137 19.90 9.05 0.65
CA LEU A 137 19.82 10.45 1.09
C LEU A 137 19.90 10.62 2.61
N ARG A 138 19.31 9.70 3.39
CA ARG A 138 19.34 9.77 4.86
C ARG A 138 20.72 9.54 5.47
N THR A 139 21.69 9.02 4.70
CA THR A 139 23.07 8.80 5.13
C THR A 139 23.99 9.98 4.84
N LEU A 140 23.45 11.05 4.26
CA LEU A 140 24.21 12.25 3.92
C LEU A 140 24.21 13.24 5.08
N ASP A 141 25.32 13.97 5.24
CA ASP A 141 25.49 14.94 6.33
C ASP A 141 24.69 16.25 6.12
N ASP A 142 24.11 16.46 4.94
CA ASP A 142 23.25 17.61 4.65
C ASP A 142 21.86 17.41 5.28
N PRO A 143 21.41 18.29 6.20
CA PRO A 143 20.15 18.11 6.92
C PRO A 143 18.90 18.07 6.01
N VAL A 144 18.91 18.81 4.90
CA VAL A 144 17.78 18.87 3.96
C VAL A 144 17.68 17.56 3.18
N LEU A 145 18.82 17.04 2.71
CA LEU A 145 18.89 15.72 2.08
C LEU A 145 18.53 14.62 3.07
N ALA A 146 19.03 14.68 4.29
CA ALA A 146 18.77 13.68 5.32
C ALA A 146 17.27 13.61 5.68
N ALA A 147 16.63 14.76 5.88
CA ALA A 147 15.19 14.85 6.12
C ALA A 147 14.37 14.32 4.94
N ALA A 148 14.72 14.71 3.70
CA ALA A 148 14.09 14.15 2.50
C ALA A 148 14.24 12.63 2.43
N GLY A 149 15.43 12.10 2.77
CA GLY A 149 15.70 10.67 2.85
C GLY A 149 14.81 9.96 3.87
N ALA A 150 14.61 10.56 5.05
CA ALA A 150 13.73 10.03 6.08
C ALA A 150 12.26 9.98 5.61
N HIS A 151 11.77 11.03 4.93
CA HIS A 151 10.42 11.05 4.38
C HIS A 151 10.23 10.04 3.24
N LEU A 152 11.15 9.98 2.28
CA LEU A 152 11.09 9.00 1.18
C LEU A 152 11.18 7.57 1.69
N GLY A 153 12.01 7.31 2.70
CA GLY A 153 12.08 6.01 3.37
C GLY A 153 10.75 5.61 4.03
N TRP A 154 10.09 6.54 4.72
CA TRP A 154 8.76 6.29 5.27
C TRP A 154 7.72 6.05 4.17
N ILE A 155 7.63 6.92 3.16
CA ILE A 155 6.72 6.76 2.01
C ILE A 155 6.93 5.39 1.35
N ALA A 156 8.17 5.03 1.04
CA ALA A 156 8.51 3.76 0.40
C ALA A 156 8.17 2.54 1.27
N SER A 157 8.25 2.65 2.60
CA SER A 157 7.84 1.57 3.51
C SER A 157 6.33 1.30 3.46
N ARG A 158 5.52 2.29 3.09
CA ARG A 158 4.05 2.15 3.03
C ARG A 158 3.60 1.21 1.91
N ARG A 159 4.40 1.02 0.86
CA ARG A 159 4.07 0.09 -0.24
C ARG A 159 3.87 -1.36 0.22
N HIS A 160 4.50 -1.73 1.34
CA HIS A 160 4.36 -3.06 1.92
C HIS A 160 3.06 -3.23 2.70
N LEU A 161 2.41 -2.14 3.12
CA LEU A 161 1.20 -2.19 3.92
C LEU A 161 -0.04 -2.28 3.01
N PRO A 162 -0.79 -3.40 3.05
CA PRO A 162 -2.03 -3.53 2.30
C PRO A 162 -2.99 -2.39 2.65
N GLY A 163 -3.61 -1.81 1.62
CA GLY A 163 -4.61 -0.77 1.76
C GLY A 163 -4.06 0.63 2.08
N SER A 164 -2.75 0.79 2.28
CA SER A 164 -2.14 2.12 2.35
C SER A 164 -2.22 2.82 0.99
N ASN A 165 -2.40 4.12 1.01
CA ASN A 165 -2.54 4.98 -0.17
C ASN A 165 -1.44 6.05 -0.23
N VAL A 166 -0.43 5.97 0.63
CA VAL A 166 0.67 6.94 0.68
C VAL A 166 1.61 6.81 -0.53
N LEU A 167 1.91 5.58 -0.95
CA LEU A 167 2.68 5.30 -2.17
C LEU A 167 1.87 4.36 -3.06
N LEU A 168 1.54 4.82 -4.26
CA LEU A 168 0.80 4.06 -5.25
C LEU A 168 1.64 3.88 -6.52
N THR A 169 1.50 2.74 -7.17
CA THR A 169 2.01 2.54 -8.53
C THR A 169 0.86 2.64 -9.53
N ALA A 170 1.10 3.23 -10.70
CA ALA A 170 0.09 3.30 -11.74
C ALA A 170 -0.27 1.92 -12.27
N THR A 171 0.70 1.00 -12.39
CA THR A 171 0.45 -0.40 -12.78
C THR A 171 -0.48 -1.12 -11.81
N ASP A 172 -0.28 -0.99 -10.49
CA ASP A 172 -1.15 -1.65 -9.49
C ASP A 172 -2.53 -0.98 -9.43
N LEU A 173 -2.58 0.35 -9.62
CA LEU A 173 -3.84 1.07 -9.75
C LEU A 173 -4.65 0.51 -10.92
N LEU A 174 -4.06 0.35 -12.10
CA LEU A 174 -4.78 -0.15 -13.27
C LEU A 174 -5.15 -1.64 -13.13
N THR A 175 -4.23 -2.49 -12.72
CA THR A 175 -4.48 -3.94 -12.58
C THR A 175 -5.44 -4.27 -11.44
N ALA A 176 -5.62 -3.39 -10.45
CA ALA A 176 -6.68 -3.54 -9.46
C ALA A 176 -8.09 -3.37 -10.06
N HIS A 177 -8.23 -2.59 -11.14
CA HIS A 177 -9.54 -2.18 -11.68
C HIS A 177 -9.86 -2.73 -13.06
N TRP A 178 -8.87 -3.19 -13.82
CA TRP A 178 -9.05 -3.78 -15.15
C TRP A 178 -8.33 -5.13 -15.27
N ARG A 179 -8.84 -6.00 -16.15
CA ARG A 179 -8.18 -7.24 -16.60
C ARG A 179 -7.86 -7.11 -18.08
N THR A 180 -6.62 -7.39 -18.43
CA THR A 180 -6.14 -7.42 -19.82
C THR A 180 -6.10 -8.86 -20.33
N GLY A 181 -5.89 -9.04 -21.64
CA GLY A 181 -5.57 -10.34 -22.21
C GLY A 181 -4.10 -10.74 -22.05
N GLN A 182 -3.29 -9.94 -21.33
CA GLN A 182 -1.84 -10.11 -21.21
C GLN A 182 -1.47 -11.09 -20.10
N LEU A 183 -0.21 -11.51 -20.10
CA LEU A 183 0.39 -12.18 -18.95
C LEU A 183 0.59 -11.15 -17.80
N PRO A 184 0.50 -11.58 -16.52
CA PRO A 184 0.71 -10.68 -15.39
C PRO A 184 2.05 -9.93 -15.40
N THR A 185 3.09 -10.53 -15.98
CA THR A 185 4.41 -9.88 -16.12
C THR A 185 4.40 -8.73 -17.14
N GLU A 186 3.59 -8.84 -18.19
CA GLU A 186 3.44 -7.81 -19.23
C GLU A 186 2.60 -6.63 -18.72
N ASP A 187 1.70 -6.87 -17.76
CA ASP A 187 0.98 -5.82 -17.03
C ASP A 187 1.96 -4.94 -16.20
N GLY A 188 3.22 -5.32 -16.05
CA GLY A 188 4.26 -4.44 -15.49
C GLY A 188 4.64 -3.25 -16.39
N HIS A 189 4.26 -3.27 -17.67
CA HIS A 189 4.54 -2.19 -18.61
C HIS A 189 3.36 -1.21 -18.70
N LEU A 190 3.51 -0.01 -18.11
CA LEU A 190 2.43 0.97 -17.97
C LEU A 190 1.77 1.36 -19.31
N GLY A 191 2.57 1.68 -20.34
CA GLY A 191 2.02 2.03 -21.66
C GLY A 191 1.20 0.90 -22.31
N ARG A 192 1.62 -0.36 -22.14
CA ARG A 192 0.88 -1.53 -22.63
C ARG A 192 -0.44 -1.69 -21.91
N LEU A 193 -0.44 -1.55 -20.58
CA LEU A 193 -1.67 -1.56 -19.78
C LEU A 193 -2.68 -0.51 -20.24
N LEU A 194 -2.22 0.73 -20.42
CA LEU A 194 -3.07 1.83 -20.88
C LEU A 194 -3.65 1.54 -22.28
N ALA A 195 -2.83 1.03 -23.20
CA ALA A 195 -3.26 0.64 -24.53
C ALA A 195 -4.33 -0.48 -24.52
N TRP A 196 -4.34 -1.34 -23.51
CA TRP A 196 -5.41 -2.32 -23.32
C TRP A 196 -6.72 -1.70 -22.82
N ILE A 197 -6.66 -0.69 -21.96
CA ILE A 197 -7.82 -0.08 -21.31
C ILE A 197 -8.48 0.97 -22.23
N GLU A 198 -7.66 1.87 -22.75
CA GLU A 198 -8.04 2.92 -23.69
C GLU A 198 -7.14 2.84 -24.95
N PRO A 199 -7.36 1.84 -25.82
CA PRO A 199 -6.67 1.82 -27.11
C PRO A 199 -7.05 3.08 -27.93
N PRO A 200 -6.12 3.60 -28.77
CA PRO A 200 -6.44 4.65 -29.72
C PRO A 200 -7.66 4.31 -30.55
N ALA A 201 -8.45 5.32 -30.94
CA ALA A 201 -9.67 5.12 -31.69
C ALA A 201 -9.41 4.34 -32.99
N GLY A 202 -10.11 3.21 -33.17
CA GLY A 202 -9.98 2.33 -34.33
C GLY A 202 -8.78 1.38 -34.29
N ALA A 203 -7.97 1.38 -33.23
CA ALA A 203 -6.90 0.42 -33.03
C ALA A 203 -7.33 -0.73 -32.11
N ASP A 204 -6.87 -1.94 -32.42
CA ASP A 204 -6.99 -3.09 -31.54
C ASP A 204 -5.99 -2.98 -30.38
N ALA A 205 -6.40 -3.37 -29.16
CA ALA A 205 -5.55 -3.27 -27.97
C ALA A 205 -4.20 -3.98 -28.11
N TRP A 206 -4.16 -5.12 -28.81
CA TRP A 206 -2.91 -5.86 -29.00
C TRP A 206 -1.90 -5.08 -29.85
N GLN A 207 -2.35 -4.45 -30.94
CA GLN A 207 -1.48 -3.64 -31.77
C GLN A 207 -1.04 -2.39 -31.03
N ALA A 208 -1.97 -1.70 -30.36
CA ALA A 208 -1.65 -0.53 -29.55
C ALA A 208 -0.67 -0.85 -28.41
N ALA A 209 -0.79 -2.01 -27.77
CA ALA A 209 0.14 -2.46 -26.74
C ALA A 209 1.53 -2.74 -27.32
N ARG A 210 1.62 -3.39 -28.50
CA ARG A 210 2.91 -3.58 -29.19
C ARG A 210 3.57 -2.25 -29.57
N ASP A 211 2.79 -1.29 -30.04
CA ASP A 211 3.31 0.04 -30.38
C ASP A 211 3.81 0.77 -29.12
N ALA A 212 3.11 0.62 -27.98
CA ALA A 212 3.53 1.17 -26.71
C ALA A 212 4.84 0.56 -26.17
N GLU A 213 5.13 -0.70 -26.50
CA GLU A 213 6.38 -1.38 -26.14
C GLU A 213 7.61 -0.85 -26.90
N ALA A 214 7.40 -0.20 -28.05
CA ALA A 214 8.48 0.45 -28.79
C ALA A 214 9.00 1.72 -28.10
N MET A 215 8.24 2.28 -27.15
CA MET A 215 8.67 3.40 -26.32
C MET A 215 9.50 2.89 -25.14
N PRO A 216 10.54 3.63 -24.68
CA PRO A 216 11.32 3.17 -23.56
C PRO A 216 10.45 3.00 -22.29
N PRO A 217 10.75 2.02 -21.42
CA PRO A 217 9.93 1.69 -20.26
C PRO A 217 9.96 2.83 -19.24
N ALA A 218 8.92 2.99 -18.42
CA ALA A 218 8.74 4.12 -17.50
C ALA A 218 9.78 4.27 -16.34
N GLY A 219 10.87 3.50 -16.36
CA GLY A 219 11.90 3.47 -15.34
C GLY A 219 11.69 2.39 -14.28
N PRO A 220 12.60 2.26 -13.31
CA PRO A 220 13.76 3.13 -13.09
C PRO A 220 15.04 2.68 -13.81
N ALA A 221 15.03 1.50 -14.43
CA ALA A 221 16.09 1.04 -15.33
C ALA A 221 15.85 1.56 -16.74
N SER A 222 16.89 2.09 -17.38
CA SER A 222 16.87 2.50 -18.79
C SER A 222 16.84 1.28 -19.72
N ASP A 223 16.29 1.46 -20.92
CA ASP A 223 16.46 0.50 -22.00
C ASP A 223 17.93 0.45 -22.45
N PRO A 224 18.57 -0.73 -22.57
CA PRO A 224 19.99 -0.84 -22.94
C PRO A 224 20.34 -0.23 -24.31
N SER A 225 19.43 -0.27 -25.29
CA SER A 225 19.69 0.29 -26.61
C SER A 225 19.65 1.82 -26.58
N TRP A 226 18.67 2.39 -25.87
CA TRP A 226 18.59 3.83 -25.61
C TRP A 226 19.80 4.31 -24.78
N ASP A 227 20.22 3.54 -23.78
CA ASP A 227 21.38 3.85 -22.95
C ASP A 227 22.65 4.00 -23.79
N GLN A 228 22.91 3.02 -24.66
CA GLN A 228 24.12 2.97 -25.49
C GLN A 228 24.17 4.03 -26.59
N VAL A 229 23.02 4.29 -27.23
CA VAL A 229 22.92 5.13 -28.45
C VAL A 229 22.61 6.59 -28.13
N VAL A 230 21.83 6.85 -27.08
CA VAL A 230 21.34 8.20 -26.76
C VAL A 230 21.95 8.71 -25.46
N LEU A 231 21.78 7.97 -24.36
CA LEU A 231 22.15 8.47 -23.03
C LEU A 231 23.67 8.62 -22.88
N ARG A 232 24.44 7.56 -23.17
CA ARG A 232 25.90 7.56 -23.01
C ARG A 232 26.56 8.68 -23.83
N PRO A 233 26.26 8.89 -25.12
CA PRO A 233 26.80 10.04 -25.86
C PRO A 233 26.40 11.41 -25.30
N ALA A 234 25.22 11.52 -24.70
CA ALA A 234 24.77 12.76 -24.05
C ALA A 234 25.51 13.03 -22.74
N LEU A 235 25.75 11.99 -21.93
CA LEU A 235 26.56 12.07 -20.71
C LEU A 235 28.01 12.42 -21.02
N GLU A 236 28.63 11.79 -22.03
CA GLU A 236 30.01 12.11 -22.44
C GLU A 236 30.16 13.56 -22.89
N ARG A 237 29.19 14.10 -23.65
CA ARG A 237 29.17 15.52 -24.00
C ARG A 237 28.99 16.42 -22.79
N ALA A 238 28.07 16.09 -21.89
CA ALA A 238 27.86 16.85 -20.67
C ALA A 238 29.13 16.91 -19.80
N LYS A 239 29.85 15.78 -19.72
CA LYS A 239 31.12 15.66 -18.99
C LYS A 239 32.26 16.43 -19.65
N GLN A 240 32.46 16.26 -20.95
CA GLN A 240 33.62 16.82 -21.67
C GLN A 240 33.46 18.31 -21.99
N GLN A 241 32.24 18.75 -22.28
CA GLN A 241 31.94 20.08 -22.83
C GLN A 241 31.09 20.94 -21.88
N GLY A 242 30.60 20.38 -20.77
CA GLY A 242 29.65 21.05 -19.88
C GLY A 242 28.25 21.23 -20.49
N ASP A 243 27.99 20.71 -21.70
CA ASP A 243 26.71 20.88 -22.39
C ASP A 243 25.69 19.82 -21.94
N VAL A 244 24.84 20.20 -20.98
CA VAL A 244 23.75 19.37 -20.47
C VAL A 244 22.48 19.43 -21.31
N ARG A 245 22.41 20.23 -22.39
CA ARG A 245 21.16 20.44 -23.14
C ARG A 245 20.68 19.14 -23.80
N ARG A 246 21.59 18.40 -24.44
CA ARG A 246 21.25 17.10 -25.05
C ARG A 246 20.78 16.08 -24.02
N LEU A 247 21.43 16.02 -22.86
CA LEU A 247 21.02 15.14 -21.76
C LEU A 247 19.60 15.49 -21.28
N LYS A 248 19.32 16.78 -21.09
CA LYS A 248 17.99 17.26 -20.68
C LYS A 248 16.92 16.93 -21.70
N LEU A 249 17.18 17.15 -23.00
CA LEU A 249 16.23 16.83 -24.07
C LEU A 249 15.96 15.32 -24.14
N ALA A 250 17.00 14.49 -24.16
CA ALA A 250 16.87 13.04 -24.22
C ALA A 250 16.13 12.48 -22.99
N ALA A 251 16.43 12.98 -21.80
CA ALA A 251 15.75 12.55 -20.59
C ALA A 251 14.29 13.06 -20.54
N ALA A 252 14.02 14.27 -21.00
CA ALA A 252 12.68 14.83 -21.08
C ALA A 252 11.79 13.97 -21.99
N GLU A 253 12.25 13.68 -23.20
CA GLU A 253 11.52 12.91 -24.22
C GLU A 253 10.99 11.58 -23.67
N VAL A 254 11.84 10.85 -22.95
CA VAL A 254 11.47 9.55 -22.41
C VAL A 254 10.62 9.65 -21.14
N LEU A 255 11.01 10.50 -20.18
CA LEU A 255 10.28 10.63 -18.92
C LEU A 255 8.92 11.33 -19.08
N ASP A 256 8.72 12.10 -20.16
CA ASP A 256 7.43 12.72 -20.49
C ASP A 256 6.35 11.69 -20.85
N GLY A 257 6.72 10.57 -21.48
CA GLY A 257 5.80 9.46 -21.72
C GLY A 257 5.31 8.87 -20.41
N ALA A 258 6.25 8.40 -19.57
CA ALA A 258 5.96 7.85 -18.25
C ALA A 258 5.14 8.80 -17.37
N TRP A 259 5.46 10.09 -17.41
CA TRP A 259 4.73 11.14 -16.69
C TRP A 259 3.27 11.24 -17.13
N ARG A 260 3.02 11.34 -18.45
CA ARG A 260 1.66 11.43 -19.01
C ARG A 260 0.86 10.17 -18.72
N ASP A 261 1.48 9.01 -18.86
CA ASP A 261 0.86 7.71 -18.63
C ASP A 261 0.47 7.52 -17.16
N THR A 262 1.33 7.95 -16.23
CA THR A 262 1.03 7.90 -14.79
C THR A 262 -0.19 8.77 -14.45
N TRP A 263 -0.29 9.97 -15.04
CA TRP A 263 -1.48 10.81 -14.90
C TRP A 263 -2.73 10.21 -15.56
N ALA A 264 -2.59 9.61 -16.74
CA ALA A 264 -3.71 8.93 -17.41
C ALA A 264 -4.28 7.80 -16.54
N ALA A 265 -3.42 7.02 -15.88
CA ALA A 265 -3.85 5.99 -14.94
C ALA A 265 -4.62 6.56 -13.75
N ILE A 266 -4.18 7.69 -13.20
CA ILE A 266 -4.88 8.39 -12.11
C ILE A 266 -6.27 8.85 -12.59
N ASP A 267 -6.36 9.44 -13.77
CA ASP A 267 -7.61 9.97 -14.30
C ASP A 267 -8.62 8.86 -14.61
N LEU A 268 -8.16 7.74 -15.15
CA LEU A 268 -8.96 6.53 -15.36
C LEU A 268 -9.63 6.05 -14.06
N VAL A 269 -8.86 5.93 -12.97
CA VAL A 269 -9.40 5.47 -11.69
C VAL A 269 -10.29 6.54 -11.04
N ARG A 270 -9.99 7.83 -11.22
CA ARG A 270 -10.84 8.94 -10.72
C ARG A 270 -12.22 8.99 -11.35
N MET A 271 -12.40 8.42 -12.55
CA MET A 271 -13.74 8.29 -13.16
C MET A 271 -14.63 7.29 -12.42
N LEU A 272 -14.06 6.41 -11.60
CA LEU A 272 -14.82 5.45 -10.82
C LEU A 272 -15.31 6.10 -9.51
N PRO A 273 -16.54 5.83 -9.08
CA PRO A 273 -17.02 6.24 -7.76
C PRO A 273 -16.16 5.60 -6.64
N PRO A 274 -15.84 6.33 -5.56
CA PRO A 274 -15.00 5.80 -4.49
C PRO A 274 -15.69 4.66 -3.74
N GLY A 275 -14.92 3.65 -3.33
CA GLY A 275 -15.38 2.62 -2.39
C GLY A 275 -15.63 3.19 -0.99
N GLU A 276 -16.64 2.70 -0.29
CA GLU A 276 -17.09 3.26 0.99
C GLU A 276 -15.99 3.24 2.07
N HIS A 277 -15.15 2.20 2.08
CA HIS A 277 -14.10 2.07 3.09
C HIS A 277 -12.80 2.80 2.74
N VAL A 278 -12.67 3.41 1.56
CA VAL A 278 -11.46 4.13 1.13
C VAL A 278 -11.12 5.27 2.10
N ALA A 279 -12.12 6.05 2.51
CA ALA A 279 -11.93 7.19 3.41
C ALA A 279 -11.36 6.75 4.77
N LYS A 280 -11.85 5.64 5.31
CA LYS A 280 -11.36 5.05 6.57
C LYS A 280 -9.92 4.55 6.45
N ARG A 281 -9.54 3.96 5.32
CA ARG A 281 -8.15 3.56 5.07
C ARG A 281 -7.24 4.79 4.98
N TRP A 282 -7.70 5.86 4.33
CA TRP A 282 -6.97 7.13 4.26
C TRP A 282 -6.79 7.78 5.64
N GLU A 283 -7.79 7.72 6.51
CA GLU A 283 -7.65 8.15 7.91
C GLU A 283 -6.51 7.42 8.63
N SER A 284 -6.36 6.11 8.42
CA SER A 284 -5.22 5.36 8.98
C SER A 284 -3.87 5.85 8.43
N ASP A 285 -3.80 6.26 7.16
CA ASP A 285 -2.60 6.83 6.57
C ASP A 285 -2.29 8.22 7.14
N ARG A 286 -3.31 9.06 7.40
CA ARG A 286 -3.18 10.34 8.12
C ARG A 286 -2.57 10.17 9.49
N TRP A 287 -3.08 9.24 10.30
CA TRP A 287 -2.48 8.90 11.59
C TRP A 287 -1.05 8.36 11.47
N SER A 288 -0.77 7.58 10.43
CA SER A 288 0.60 7.12 10.17
C SER A 288 1.53 8.29 9.82
N TRP A 289 1.04 9.28 9.09
CA TRP A 289 1.80 10.48 8.73
C TRP A 289 2.06 11.36 9.95
N THR A 290 1.04 11.62 10.79
CA THR A 290 1.18 12.37 12.06
C THR A 290 2.33 11.82 12.90
N ARG A 291 2.30 10.52 13.22
CA ARG A 291 3.32 9.84 14.03
C ARG A 291 4.70 9.81 13.37
N HIS A 292 4.76 9.78 12.05
CA HIS A 292 6.04 9.88 11.34
C HIS A 292 6.63 11.28 11.48
N ARG A 293 5.83 12.31 11.22
CA ARG A 293 6.25 13.71 11.32
C ARG A 293 6.72 14.05 12.72
N GLU A 294 6.01 13.62 13.76
CA GLU A 294 6.41 13.82 15.15
C GLU A 294 7.78 13.20 15.46
N ARG A 295 8.03 11.98 14.99
CA ARG A 295 9.35 11.34 15.14
C ARG A 295 10.45 12.08 14.39
N VAL A 296 10.16 12.58 13.19
CA VAL A 296 11.11 13.41 12.41
C VAL A 296 11.45 14.69 13.18
N LEU A 297 10.45 15.40 13.69
CA LEU A 297 10.63 16.64 14.46
C LEU A 297 11.38 16.40 15.77
N ALA A 298 11.12 15.27 16.43
CA ALA A 298 11.81 14.87 17.65
C ALA A 298 13.24 14.33 17.40
N GLY A 299 13.64 14.13 16.14
CA GLY A 299 14.92 13.49 15.81
C GLY A 299 15.03 12.02 16.23
N THR A 300 13.89 11.36 16.49
CA THR A 300 13.82 9.97 17.00
C THR A 300 13.57 8.94 15.91
N VAL A 301 13.64 9.34 14.63
CA VAL A 301 13.45 8.40 13.52
C VAL A 301 14.63 7.44 13.45
N SER A 302 14.37 6.17 13.72
CA SER A 302 15.32 5.09 13.50
C SER A 302 14.92 4.29 12.26
N PHE A 303 15.93 3.88 11.49
CA PHE A 303 15.77 2.97 10.37
C PHE A 303 16.70 1.79 10.59
N SER A 304 16.12 0.61 10.79
CA SER A 304 16.88 -0.64 10.79
C SER A 304 16.72 -1.35 9.46
N ALA A 305 17.82 -1.89 8.94
CA ALA A 305 17.79 -2.77 7.78
C ALA A 305 17.07 -4.10 8.06
N ARG A 306 16.99 -4.49 9.35
CA ARG A 306 16.32 -5.72 9.80
C ARG A 306 15.51 -5.44 11.05
N LEU A 307 14.28 -5.94 11.09
CA LEU A 307 13.47 -5.90 12.30
C LEU A 307 14.01 -6.91 13.32
N SER A 308 13.98 -6.56 14.60
CA SER A 308 14.12 -7.52 15.68
C SER A 308 12.84 -8.35 15.83
N ASP A 309 12.88 -9.42 16.62
CA ASP A 309 11.86 -10.45 16.62
C ASP A 309 10.43 -9.93 16.91
N VAL A 310 10.28 -9.11 17.96
CA VAL A 310 8.97 -8.56 18.35
C VAL A 310 8.42 -7.56 17.31
N PRO A 311 9.18 -6.56 16.83
CA PRO A 311 8.76 -5.73 15.69
C PRO A 311 8.44 -6.52 14.42
N ALA A 312 9.19 -7.58 14.12
CA ALA A 312 8.92 -8.45 12.97
C ALA A 312 7.58 -9.18 13.11
N TYR A 313 7.29 -9.72 14.30
CA TYR A 313 6.00 -10.34 14.62
C TYR A 313 4.84 -9.36 14.49
N ARG A 314 4.95 -8.18 15.12
CA ARG A 314 3.91 -7.14 15.04
C ARG A 314 3.67 -6.67 13.61
N PHE A 315 4.74 -6.53 12.82
CA PHE A 315 4.62 -6.13 11.42
C PHE A 315 3.97 -7.22 10.58
N LEU A 316 4.35 -8.49 10.73
CA LEU A 316 3.68 -9.61 10.04
C LEU A 316 2.19 -9.67 10.39
N HIS A 317 1.86 -9.55 11.67
CA HIS A 317 0.47 -9.53 12.13
C HIS A 317 -0.33 -8.35 11.54
N GLU A 318 0.30 -7.17 11.46
CA GLU A 318 -0.29 -6.01 10.79
C GLU A 318 -0.54 -6.28 9.30
N LEU A 319 0.39 -6.94 8.60
CA LEU A 319 0.24 -7.31 7.19
C LEU A 319 -0.93 -8.28 6.97
N GLU A 320 -1.04 -9.33 7.78
CA GLU A 320 -2.13 -10.31 7.70
C GLU A 320 -3.48 -9.64 7.95
N THR A 321 -3.57 -8.87 9.03
CA THR A 321 -4.80 -8.15 9.41
C THR A 321 -5.22 -7.15 8.34
N ARG A 322 -4.28 -6.37 7.80
CA ARG A 322 -4.57 -5.40 6.74
C ARG A 322 -4.93 -6.08 5.42
N THR A 323 -4.31 -7.21 5.08
CA THR A 323 -4.65 -7.98 3.86
C THR A 323 -6.09 -8.46 3.93
N ALA A 324 -6.44 -9.17 5.01
CA ALA A 324 -7.81 -9.67 5.21
C ALA A 324 -8.83 -8.52 5.27
N ALA A 325 -8.49 -7.41 5.92
CA ALA A 325 -9.35 -6.24 5.98
C ALA A 325 -9.54 -5.58 4.60
N LEU A 326 -8.48 -5.46 3.80
CA LEU A 326 -8.56 -4.86 2.47
C LEU A 326 -9.42 -5.72 1.54
N GLU A 327 -9.15 -7.03 1.45
CA GLU A 327 -9.91 -7.95 0.58
C GLU A 327 -11.40 -7.93 0.93
N ARG A 328 -11.71 -8.03 2.23
CA ARG A 328 -13.08 -7.90 2.74
C ARG A 328 -13.72 -6.58 2.33
N GLN A 329 -13.06 -5.45 2.62
CA GLN A 329 -13.64 -4.13 2.38
C GLN A 329 -13.90 -3.91 0.89
N MET A 330 -12.96 -4.31 0.03
CA MET A 330 -13.13 -4.20 -1.41
C MET A 330 -14.32 -5.03 -1.91
N ALA A 331 -14.48 -6.26 -1.40
CA ALA A 331 -15.61 -7.11 -1.78
C ALA A 331 -16.95 -6.54 -1.30
N LEU A 332 -17.01 -5.97 -0.11
CA LEU A 332 -18.23 -5.33 0.41
C LEU A 332 -18.57 -4.03 -0.32
N ASP A 333 -17.55 -3.26 -0.75
CA ASP A 333 -17.73 -1.98 -1.44
C ASP A 333 -18.15 -2.13 -2.91
N ASP A 334 -17.80 -3.26 -3.55
CA ASP A 334 -17.81 -3.39 -5.00
C ASP A 334 -18.42 -4.71 -5.50
N PRO A 335 -19.54 -4.65 -6.25
CA PRO A 335 -20.20 -5.84 -6.77
C PRO A 335 -19.33 -6.67 -7.73
N LEU A 336 -18.41 -6.06 -8.49
CA LEU A 336 -17.51 -6.82 -9.37
C LEU A 336 -16.44 -7.59 -8.59
N VAL A 337 -16.00 -7.04 -7.46
CA VAL A 337 -15.09 -7.74 -6.55
C VAL A 337 -15.85 -8.87 -5.84
N MET A 338 -17.07 -8.62 -5.36
CA MET A 338 -17.95 -9.65 -4.78
C MET A 338 -18.28 -10.78 -5.77
N ALA A 339 -18.46 -10.46 -7.05
CA ALA A 339 -18.74 -11.46 -8.09
C ALA A 339 -17.64 -12.53 -8.20
N ARG A 340 -16.39 -12.23 -7.82
CA ARG A 340 -15.31 -13.23 -7.75
C ARG A 340 -15.61 -14.30 -6.69
N TYR A 341 -16.08 -13.89 -5.52
CA TYR A 341 -16.45 -14.79 -4.43
C TYR A 341 -17.71 -15.60 -4.76
N LEU A 342 -18.66 -15.02 -5.50
CA LEU A 342 -19.82 -15.74 -6.01
C LEU A 342 -19.39 -16.81 -7.04
N ALA A 343 -18.49 -16.46 -7.96
CA ALA A 343 -18.01 -17.37 -9.00
C ALA A 343 -17.15 -18.52 -8.48
N THR A 344 -16.46 -18.34 -7.33
CA THR A 344 -15.71 -19.40 -6.65
C THR A 344 -16.55 -20.20 -5.64
N GLY A 345 -17.83 -19.84 -5.47
CA GLY A 345 -18.71 -20.44 -4.46
C GLY A 345 -18.25 -20.18 -3.03
N GLU A 346 -17.47 -19.12 -2.78
CA GLU A 346 -17.13 -18.65 -1.43
C GLU A 346 -18.24 -17.77 -0.83
N ALA A 347 -18.97 -17.07 -1.69
CA ALA A 347 -20.17 -16.33 -1.36
C ALA A 347 -21.37 -16.93 -2.11
N VAL A 348 -22.57 -16.58 -1.67
CA VAL A 348 -23.83 -16.99 -2.31
C VAL A 348 -24.79 -15.82 -2.42
N ALA A 349 -25.45 -15.70 -3.56
CA ALA A 349 -26.49 -14.70 -3.81
C ALA A 349 -27.84 -15.40 -4.05
N GLY A 350 -28.92 -14.82 -3.56
CA GLY A 350 -30.24 -15.42 -3.68
C GLY A 350 -31.36 -14.58 -3.05
N VAL A 351 -32.55 -15.17 -2.98
CA VAL A 351 -33.75 -14.54 -2.40
C VAL A 351 -34.18 -15.32 -1.16
N VAL A 352 -34.48 -14.61 -0.07
CA VAL A 352 -34.99 -15.24 1.16
C VAL A 352 -36.42 -15.73 0.92
N ILE A 353 -36.63 -17.04 0.86
CA ILE A 353 -37.96 -17.62 0.61
C ILE A 353 -38.72 -17.98 1.88
N LYS A 354 -38.00 -18.20 2.99
CA LYS A 354 -38.59 -18.56 4.27
C LYS A 354 -37.68 -18.11 5.41
N ARG A 355 -38.29 -17.69 6.51
CA ARG A 355 -37.62 -17.44 7.78
C ARG A 355 -38.37 -18.09 8.93
N ASP A 356 -37.63 -18.60 9.90
CA ASP A 356 -38.13 -19.00 11.21
C ASP A 356 -37.37 -18.20 12.29
N PRO A 357 -37.86 -17.00 12.63
CA PRO A 357 -37.16 -16.10 13.54
C PRO A 357 -37.22 -16.54 15.02
N GLU A 358 -38.15 -17.43 15.38
CA GLU A 358 -38.35 -17.88 16.75
C GLU A 358 -37.69 -19.23 17.05
N HIS A 359 -37.05 -19.86 16.05
CA HIS A 359 -36.36 -21.14 16.22
C HIS A 359 -35.33 -21.11 17.36
N THR A 360 -35.35 -22.15 18.20
CA THR A 360 -34.43 -22.31 19.34
C THR A 360 -33.73 -23.67 19.32
N VAL A 361 -32.49 -23.70 19.79
CA VAL A 361 -31.69 -24.93 19.95
C VAL A 361 -31.23 -25.05 21.40
N VAL A 362 -31.14 -26.26 21.93
CA VAL A 362 -30.56 -26.53 23.25
C VAL A 362 -29.04 -26.50 23.14
N ASN A 363 -28.38 -25.63 23.88
CA ASN A 363 -26.90 -25.57 23.90
C ASN A 363 -26.30 -26.72 24.73
N SER A 364 -24.97 -26.87 24.69
CA SER A 364 -24.24 -27.89 25.47
C SER A 364 -24.45 -27.80 26.99
N GLY A 365 -24.85 -26.63 27.50
CA GLY A 365 -25.21 -26.40 28.90
C GLY A 365 -26.69 -26.60 29.21
N GLY A 366 -27.48 -27.21 28.30
CA GLY A 366 -28.90 -27.51 28.51
C GLY A 366 -29.85 -26.31 28.40
N ARG A 367 -29.35 -25.11 28.09
CA ARG A 367 -30.16 -23.90 27.94
C ARG A 367 -30.68 -23.76 26.52
N SER A 368 -31.98 -23.47 26.39
CA SER A 368 -32.57 -23.08 25.10
C SER A 368 -32.05 -21.69 24.68
N VAL A 369 -31.44 -21.62 23.49
CA VAL A 369 -30.89 -20.41 22.89
C VAL A 369 -31.54 -20.15 21.53
N LEU A 370 -31.82 -18.88 21.23
CA LEU A 370 -32.42 -18.46 19.97
C LEU A 370 -31.42 -18.63 18.82
N ARG A 371 -31.82 -19.35 17.78
CA ARG A 371 -31.06 -19.68 16.58
C ARG A 371 -31.97 -19.62 15.35
N PRO A 372 -32.34 -18.42 14.87
CA PRO A 372 -33.22 -18.27 13.72
C PRO A 372 -32.76 -19.09 12.51
N LEU A 373 -33.70 -19.61 11.74
CA LEU A 373 -33.44 -20.28 10.47
C LEU A 373 -33.85 -19.43 9.28
N LEU A 374 -33.08 -19.53 8.21
CA LEU A 374 -33.32 -18.85 6.93
C LEU A 374 -33.15 -19.84 5.79
N TRP A 375 -34.04 -19.77 4.81
CA TRP A 375 -33.92 -20.50 3.55
C TRP A 375 -33.77 -19.48 2.43
N VAL A 376 -32.67 -19.59 1.70
CA VAL A 376 -32.34 -18.70 0.60
C VAL A 376 -32.38 -19.50 -0.69
N ARG A 377 -33.24 -19.10 -1.63
CA ARG A 377 -33.28 -19.65 -2.97
C ARG A 377 -32.17 -19.04 -3.82
N THR A 378 -31.32 -19.86 -4.42
CA THR A 378 -30.13 -19.47 -5.17
C THR A 378 -30.32 -19.75 -6.66
N GLY A 379 -29.57 -19.05 -7.52
CA GLY A 379 -29.59 -19.29 -8.96
C GLY A 379 -28.76 -20.50 -9.42
N SER A 380 -27.92 -21.02 -8.53
CA SER A 380 -27.04 -22.18 -8.75
C SER A 380 -26.82 -22.93 -7.44
N ALA A 381 -26.44 -24.20 -7.55
CA ALA A 381 -26.07 -25.02 -6.41
C ALA A 381 -24.94 -24.36 -5.59
N PHE A 382 -25.02 -24.47 -4.28
CA PHE A 382 -24.00 -23.99 -3.35
C PHE A 382 -23.30 -25.19 -2.71
N ASP A 383 -22.14 -25.57 -3.27
CA ASP A 383 -21.45 -26.82 -2.98
C ASP A 383 -20.59 -26.81 -1.70
N ARG A 384 -20.72 -25.78 -0.86
CA ARG A 384 -19.96 -25.68 0.38
C ARG A 384 -20.56 -26.60 1.46
N PRO A 385 -19.72 -27.25 2.28
CA PRO A 385 -20.19 -28.18 3.30
C PRO A 385 -21.02 -27.47 4.38
N ALA A 386 -21.88 -28.23 5.06
CA ALA A 386 -22.52 -27.79 6.29
C ALA A 386 -21.47 -27.35 7.32
N GLY A 387 -21.77 -26.29 8.07
CA GLY A 387 -20.83 -25.62 8.98
C GLY A 387 -20.08 -24.44 8.35
N THR A 388 -20.15 -24.24 7.03
CA THR A 388 -19.58 -23.04 6.39
C THR A 388 -20.21 -21.78 6.95
N GLU A 389 -19.37 -20.83 7.36
CA GLU A 389 -19.80 -19.57 7.94
C GLU A 389 -20.00 -18.49 6.88
N LEU A 390 -21.15 -17.82 6.91
CA LEU A 390 -21.54 -16.77 5.98
C LEU A 390 -22.16 -15.60 6.74
N TRP A 391 -22.06 -14.41 6.16
CA TRP A 391 -22.43 -13.17 6.82
C TRP A 391 -23.33 -12.29 5.96
N TRP A 392 -24.33 -11.69 6.62
CA TRP A 392 -25.18 -10.62 6.12
C TRP A 392 -25.01 -9.40 7.04
N GLY A 393 -24.21 -8.43 6.61
CA GLY A 393 -23.86 -7.27 7.44
C GLY A 393 -23.24 -7.70 8.80
N LYS A 394 -24.01 -7.57 9.89
CA LYS A 394 -23.59 -7.96 11.25
C LYS A 394 -24.15 -9.31 11.71
N VAL A 395 -24.90 -10.01 10.87
CA VAL A 395 -25.53 -11.30 11.18
C VAL A 395 -24.67 -12.43 10.61
N GLY A 396 -24.10 -13.25 11.49
CA GLY A 396 -23.37 -14.46 11.11
C GLY A 396 -24.28 -15.67 11.11
N MET A 397 -24.12 -16.51 10.11
CA MET A 397 -24.92 -17.70 9.84
C MET A 397 -24.02 -18.88 9.49
N VAL A 398 -24.48 -20.09 9.78
CA VAL A 398 -23.81 -21.33 9.35
C VAL A 398 -24.73 -22.15 8.46
N VAL A 399 -24.16 -22.72 7.41
CA VAL A 399 -24.88 -23.61 6.49
C VAL A 399 -25.28 -24.89 7.21
N ARG A 400 -26.55 -25.26 7.14
CA ARG A 400 -27.10 -26.51 7.69
C ARG A 400 -27.22 -27.59 6.63
N GLY A 401 -27.63 -27.18 5.43
CA GLY A 401 -27.82 -28.02 4.27
C GLY A 401 -27.95 -27.16 3.03
N SER A 402 -27.65 -27.75 1.89
CA SER A 402 -27.78 -27.13 0.58
C SER A 402 -28.41 -28.14 -0.36
N THR A 403 -29.31 -27.66 -1.20
CA THR A 403 -29.92 -28.37 -2.33
C THR A 403 -29.55 -27.62 -3.61
N ASP A 404 -29.99 -28.10 -4.78
CA ASP A 404 -29.63 -27.50 -6.07
C ASP A 404 -30.04 -26.01 -6.18
N ASP A 405 -31.10 -25.59 -5.49
CA ASP A 405 -31.66 -24.23 -5.59
C ASP A 405 -31.90 -23.56 -4.24
N THR A 406 -31.63 -24.21 -3.10
CA THR A 406 -31.96 -23.70 -1.77
C THR A 406 -30.86 -23.99 -0.76
N VAL A 407 -30.44 -22.96 -0.02
CA VAL A 407 -29.50 -23.06 1.10
C VAL A 407 -30.23 -22.82 2.42
N GLU A 408 -30.12 -23.77 3.34
CA GLU A 408 -30.60 -23.64 4.72
C GLU A 408 -29.49 -23.10 5.62
N LEU A 409 -29.80 -22.02 6.34
CA LEU A 409 -28.86 -21.29 7.18
C LEU A 409 -29.41 -21.16 8.60
N MET A 410 -28.52 -21.32 9.58
CA MET A 410 -28.81 -21.08 10.98
C MET A 410 -28.02 -19.88 11.48
N VAL A 411 -28.70 -18.91 12.07
CA VAL A 411 -28.08 -17.71 12.60
C VAL A 411 -27.33 -18.02 13.90
N THR A 412 -26.05 -17.67 13.94
CA THR A 412 -25.14 -17.93 15.08
C THR A 412 -24.72 -16.65 15.80
N SER A 413 -24.80 -15.48 15.15
CA SER A 413 -24.44 -14.19 15.76
C SER A 413 -25.25 -13.02 15.19
N GLY A 414 -25.19 -11.86 15.85
CA GLY A 414 -25.88 -10.63 15.42
C GLY A 414 -27.37 -10.60 15.77
N ALA A 415 -28.15 -11.54 15.25
CA ALA A 415 -29.61 -11.63 15.39
C ALA A 415 -30.04 -12.83 16.27
N VAL A 416 -29.30 -13.08 17.36
CA VAL A 416 -29.55 -14.20 18.30
C VAL A 416 -30.29 -13.77 19.58
N THR A 417 -30.86 -12.58 19.60
CA THR A 417 -31.73 -12.08 20.67
C THR A 417 -32.96 -11.42 20.06
N ARG A 418 -34.12 -11.53 20.74
CA ARG A 418 -35.41 -11.01 20.23
C ARG A 418 -35.36 -9.55 19.77
N PRO A 419 -34.73 -8.59 20.50
CA PRO A 419 -34.65 -7.21 20.04
C PRO A 419 -33.84 -7.00 18.76
N LYS A 420 -32.98 -7.96 18.39
CA LYS A 420 -32.10 -7.89 17.23
C LYS A 420 -32.61 -8.68 16.02
N LEU A 421 -33.80 -9.29 16.12
CA LEU A 421 -34.39 -10.04 14.99
C LEU A 421 -34.70 -9.15 13.78
N GLY A 422 -34.89 -7.84 13.98
CA GLY A 422 -35.03 -6.89 12.88
C GLY A 422 -33.78 -6.68 12.02
N LEU A 423 -32.65 -7.31 12.37
CA LEU A 423 -31.44 -7.35 11.53
C LEU A 423 -31.48 -8.47 10.48
N LEU A 424 -32.41 -9.43 10.61
CA LEU A 424 -32.58 -10.49 9.63
C LEU A 424 -33.16 -9.90 8.34
N PRO A 425 -32.73 -10.40 7.17
CA PRO A 425 -33.38 -10.03 5.92
C PRO A 425 -34.85 -10.47 5.95
N ASP A 426 -35.71 -9.65 5.37
CA ASP A 426 -37.13 -9.97 5.22
C ASP A 426 -37.34 -11.08 4.19
N ALA A 427 -38.53 -11.68 4.22
CA ALA A 427 -38.95 -12.57 3.13
C ALA A 427 -38.98 -11.78 1.81
N ASP A 428 -38.61 -12.44 0.72
CA ASP A 428 -38.45 -11.90 -0.62
C ASP A 428 -37.30 -10.89 -0.80
N ALA A 429 -36.48 -10.66 0.22
CA ALA A 429 -35.29 -9.82 0.10
C ALA A 429 -34.19 -10.54 -0.72
N GLU A 430 -33.56 -9.80 -1.64
CA GLU A 430 -32.34 -10.22 -2.30
C GLU A 430 -31.16 -10.09 -1.33
N VAL A 431 -30.39 -11.17 -1.21
CA VAL A 431 -29.25 -11.25 -0.30
C VAL A 431 -28.00 -11.74 -0.99
N VAL A 432 -26.86 -11.21 -0.56
CA VAL A 432 -25.52 -11.70 -0.86
C VAL A 432 -24.86 -12.02 0.46
N LEU A 433 -24.57 -13.29 0.67
CA LEU A 433 -23.96 -13.82 1.88
C LEU A 433 -22.51 -14.18 1.57
N ALA A 434 -21.59 -13.60 2.31
CA ALA A 434 -20.16 -13.71 2.04
C ALA A 434 -19.41 -14.18 3.30
N PRO A 435 -18.18 -14.72 3.20
CA PRO A 435 -17.44 -15.27 4.34
C PRO A 435 -16.83 -14.17 5.24
N PHE A 436 -17.38 -12.96 5.22
CA PHE A 436 -16.78 -11.78 5.84
C PHE A 436 -17.41 -11.46 7.20
N GLY A 437 -17.02 -12.25 8.21
CA GLY A 437 -17.33 -11.97 9.61
C GLY A 437 -16.59 -10.78 10.19
N PRO A 438 -16.97 -10.25 11.36
CA PRO A 438 -16.33 -9.09 11.99
C PRO A 438 -14.82 -9.29 12.06
N LEU A 439 -14.06 -8.19 11.90
CA LEU A 439 -12.61 -8.25 12.01
C LEU A 439 -12.26 -8.85 13.36
N GLN A 440 -11.46 -9.91 13.34
CA GLN A 440 -10.99 -10.54 14.57
C GLN A 440 -10.15 -9.51 15.32
N TYR A 441 -10.55 -9.24 16.56
CA TYR A 441 -9.76 -8.44 17.47
C TYR A 441 -8.68 -9.35 18.06
N PHE A 442 -7.44 -9.05 17.73
CA PHE A 442 -6.31 -9.70 18.37
C PHE A 442 -5.84 -8.84 19.54
N PRO A 443 -5.78 -9.39 20.76
CA PRO A 443 -5.26 -8.66 21.90
C PRO A 443 -3.76 -8.37 21.70
N ASP A 444 -3.27 -7.27 22.26
CA ASP A 444 -1.85 -6.85 22.23
C ASP A 444 -0.88 -7.79 22.99
N ASN A 445 -1.35 -8.97 23.40
CA ASN A 445 -0.57 -9.94 24.14
C ASN A 445 0.35 -10.69 23.17
N LEU A 446 1.65 -10.72 23.51
CA LEU A 446 2.61 -11.55 22.79
C LEU A 446 2.38 -13.02 23.16
N PRO A 447 2.50 -13.97 22.20
CA PRO A 447 2.50 -15.38 22.52
C PRO A 447 3.74 -15.74 23.36
N ASP A 448 3.64 -16.80 24.16
CA ASP A 448 4.75 -17.30 24.98
C ASP A 448 6.00 -17.63 24.13
N GLU A 449 5.77 -18.10 22.90
CA GLU A 449 6.80 -18.33 21.90
C GLU A 449 6.45 -17.63 20.59
N LEU A 450 7.35 -16.76 20.09
CA LEU A 450 7.15 -16.08 18.81
C LEU A 450 7.23 -17.09 17.64
N PRO A 451 6.41 -16.97 16.59
CA PRO A 451 6.50 -17.83 15.41
C PRO A 451 7.91 -17.86 14.79
N TRP A 452 8.34 -19.00 14.26
CA TRP A 452 9.68 -19.15 13.65
C TRP A 452 10.00 -18.13 12.53
N PRO A 453 9.06 -17.66 11.67
CA PRO A 453 9.38 -16.68 10.61
C PRO A 453 9.79 -15.31 11.15
N THR A 454 9.46 -15.03 12.42
CA THR A 454 9.73 -13.73 13.06
C THR A 454 10.96 -13.80 13.95
N ARG A 455 11.59 -14.97 14.12
CA ARG A 455 12.80 -15.11 14.94
C ARG A 455 14.03 -14.76 14.12
N SER A 456 14.87 -13.87 14.64
CA SER A 456 16.17 -13.62 14.04
C SER A 456 17.11 -14.82 14.29
N SER A 457 17.83 -15.24 13.25
CA SER A 457 18.80 -16.34 13.33
C SER A 457 20.12 -15.94 14.01
N ARG A 458 20.20 -14.76 14.65
CA ARG A 458 21.41 -14.30 15.33
C ARG A 458 21.37 -14.73 16.80
N PRO A 459 22.51 -15.11 17.39
CA PRO A 459 22.64 -15.20 18.84
C PRO A 459 22.27 -13.83 19.43
N LYS A 460 21.45 -13.82 20.50
CA LYS A 460 21.25 -12.60 21.29
C LYS A 460 22.65 -12.11 21.72
N PRO A 461 22.96 -10.80 21.61
CA PRO A 461 24.19 -10.28 22.19
C PRO A 461 24.23 -10.67 23.66
N ALA A 462 25.39 -11.13 24.14
CA ALA A 462 25.56 -11.45 25.55
C ALA A 462 25.22 -10.19 26.37
N PRO A 463 24.56 -10.33 27.54
CA PRO A 463 24.38 -9.19 28.43
C PRO A 463 25.76 -8.57 28.69
N GLU A 464 25.87 -7.26 28.51
CA GLU A 464 27.09 -6.53 28.86
C GLU A 464 27.38 -6.80 30.34
N PRO A 465 28.62 -7.16 30.72
CA PRO A 465 28.95 -7.35 32.12
C PRO A 465 28.67 -6.03 32.85
N GLU A 466 27.90 -6.12 33.94
CA GLU A 466 27.75 -5.01 34.88
C GLU A 466 29.17 -4.58 35.28
N LEU A 467 29.54 -3.36 34.89
CA LEU A 467 30.71 -2.71 35.44
C LEU A 467 30.39 -2.46 36.91
N ASP A 468 30.97 -3.30 37.78
CA ASP A 468 31.07 -3.05 39.21
C ASP A 468 31.76 -1.69 39.39
N ASP A 469 30.99 -0.67 39.73
CA ASP A 469 31.44 0.69 40.01
C ASP A 469 31.97 0.81 41.45
N ASP A 470 32.71 -0.22 41.90
CA ASP A 470 33.44 -0.25 43.17
C ASP A 470 34.94 -0.39 42.89
N LEU A 471 35.54 0.70 42.38
CA LEU A 471 36.97 0.94 42.50
C LEU A 471 37.21 2.22 43.30
N ASP A 472 37.22 1.98 44.61
CA ASP A 472 37.93 2.76 45.62
C ASP A 472 39.24 3.33 45.07
N THR A 473 39.29 4.64 44.89
CA THR A 473 40.55 5.37 44.61
C THR A 473 40.64 6.58 45.54
N ASP A 474 41.01 6.29 46.78
CA ASP A 474 41.80 7.18 47.60
C ASP A 474 43.08 7.55 46.83
N LEU A 475 43.24 8.81 46.43
CA LEU A 475 44.54 9.48 46.19
C LEU A 475 44.34 10.99 45.95
N ALA A 476 44.50 11.76 47.03
CA ALA A 476 44.69 13.21 47.00
C ALA A 476 46.07 13.57 46.37
N PRO A 477 46.23 14.80 45.84
CA PRO A 477 47.23 15.13 44.83
C PRO A 477 48.62 15.47 45.38
N ALA A 478 49.65 15.15 44.58
CA ALA A 478 51.03 15.54 44.82
C ALA A 478 51.22 17.06 44.67
N ALA A 479 51.57 17.73 45.77
CA ALA A 479 51.99 19.12 45.80
C ALA A 479 53.50 19.24 45.49
N GLY A 480 53.83 20.20 44.62
CA GLY A 480 55.18 20.51 44.18
C GLY A 480 56.10 21.06 45.27
N THR A 481 57.39 20.82 45.06
CA THR A 481 58.48 21.30 45.92
C THR A 481 59.19 22.46 45.20
N GLU A 482 59.09 23.67 45.75
CA GLU A 482 60.09 24.74 45.53
C GLU A 482 60.85 24.99 46.85
N PRO A 483 62.19 25.15 46.81
CA PRO A 483 62.98 25.38 48.00
C PRO A 483 63.12 26.88 48.32
N ARG A 484 62.95 27.23 49.60
CA ARG A 484 63.39 28.52 50.17
C ARG A 484 64.90 28.55 50.28
N GLY A 485 65.53 29.56 49.66
CA GLY A 485 66.88 30.04 49.95
C GLY A 485 66.81 31.54 50.25
N ALA A 486 67.54 31.96 51.28
CA ALA A 486 67.62 33.30 51.85
C ALA A 486 68.13 34.37 50.86
N GLN A 487 67.50 35.54 50.77
CA GLN A 487 67.74 36.79 51.51
C GLN A 487 66.68 37.83 51.11
#